data_AF-A0A2W5KKA9-F1
#
_entry.id   AF-A0A2W5KKA9-F1
#
_cell.length_a   1.000
_cell.length_b   1.000
_cell.length_c   1.000
_cell.angle_alpha   90.00
_cell.angle_beta   90.00
_cell.angle_gamma   90.00
#
_symmetry.space_group_name_H-M   'P 1'
#
loop_
_entity.id
_entity.type
_entity.pdbx_description
1 polymer ?
#
loop_
_entity_poly.entity_id
_entity_poly.type
_entity_poly.pdbx_seq_one_letter_code
_entity_poly.pdbx_strand_id
1 'polypeptide(L)'
;MAAWGPEYLLFLESFLDKEMSADEFVSRFLSINPNLSRMSEAEYLVYMDLFYEVDAFNPEGITIVGPSIDEAGLRRAVAECLRKLKALAAKPAPIVWRYGGRASPGKS
;
A
#
# COMPACT_ATOMS: atom_id res chain seq x y z
N MET A 1 -5.37 2.02 -13.27
CA MET A 1 -5.63 0.83 -12.42
C MET A 1 -4.51 0.80 -11.39
N ALA A 2 -4.81 0.74 -10.08
CA ALA A 2 -3.77 0.78 -9.04
C ALA A 2 -2.80 -0.40 -9.23
N ALA A 3 -1.50 -0.18 -9.01
CA ALA A 3 -0.47 -1.20 -9.25
C ALA A 3 -0.63 -2.45 -8.39
N TRP A 4 -1.39 -2.33 -7.30
CA TRP A 4 -1.69 -3.36 -6.33
C TRP A 4 -2.77 -4.35 -6.79
N GLY A 5 -3.59 -4.03 -7.78
CA GLY A 5 -4.72 -4.87 -8.21
C GLY A 5 -5.86 -4.94 -7.17
N PRO A 6 -7.11 -5.23 -7.60
CA PRO A 6 -8.24 -5.37 -6.68
C PRO A 6 -8.10 -6.57 -5.73
N GLU A 7 -7.49 -7.66 -6.17
CA GLU A 7 -7.24 -8.86 -5.37
C GLU A 7 -6.42 -8.58 -4.10
N TYR A 8 -5.44 -7.68 -4.18
CA TYR A 8 -4.60 -7.34 -3.04
C TYR A 8 -5.33 -6.43 -2.05
N LEU A 9 -6.16 -5.51 -2.53
CA LEU A 9 -7.00 -4.68 -1.67
C LEU A 9 -8.01 -5.53 -0.90
N LEU A 10 -8.65 -6.50 -1.57
CA LEU A 10 -9.55 -7.46 -0.92
C LEU A 10 -8.81 -8.32 0.10
N PHE A 11 -7.59 -8.76 -0.20
CA PHE A 11 -6.78 -9.51 0.75
C PHE A 11 -6.50 -8.71 2.04
N LEU A 12 -6.13 -7.42 1.93
CA LEU A 12 -5.95 -6.54 3.09
C LEU A 12 -7.26 -6.34 3.86
N GLU A 13 -8.39 -6.17 3.16
CA GLU A 13 -9.72 -6.01 3.75
C GLU A 13 -10.17 -7.27 4.51
N SER A 14 -10.04 -8.47 3.92
CA SER A 14 -10.35 -9.74 4.59
C SER A 14 -9.57 -9.94 5.88
N PHE A 15 -8.32 -9.50 5.94
CA PHE A 15 -7.58 -9.51 7.20
C PHE A 15 -8.24 -8.59 8.23
N LEU A 16 -8.56 -7.34 7.90
CA LEU A 16 -9.22 -6.39 8.81
C LEU A 16 -10.58 -6.88 9.31
N ASP A 17 -11.33 -7.58 8.45
CA ASP A 17 -12.64 -8.17 8.76
C ASP A 17 -12.55 -9.47 9.60
N LYS A 18 -11.34 -9.85 10.01
CA LYS A 18 -11.04 -11.04 10.83
C LYS A 18 -11.40 -12.36 10.14
N GLU A 19 -11.41 -12.39 8.81
CA GLU A 19 -11.62 -13.61 8.03
C GLU A 19 -10.37 -14.52 8.04
N MET A 20 -9.20 -13.98 8.40
CA MET A 20 -7.95 -14.73 8.57
C MET A 20 -7.19 -14.30 9.83
N SER A 21 -6.35 -15.20 10.35
CA SER A 21 -5.44 -14.93 11.47
C SER A 21 -4.24 -14.08 11.04
N ALA A 22 -3.52 -13.50 12.00
CA ALA A 22 -2.27 -12.80 11.72
C ALA A 22 -1.21 -13.70 11.08
N ASP A 23 -1.05 -14.94 11.56
CA ASP A 23 -0.10 -15.90 11.00
C ASP A 23 -0.43 -16.25 9.54
N GLU A 24 -1.71 -16.50 9.24
CA GLU A 24 -2.15 -16.75 7.87
C GLU A 24 -1.90 -15.53 6.98
N PHE A 25 -2.23 -14.34 7.48
CA PHE A 25 -1.99 -13.10 6.77
C PHE A 25 -0.50 -12.90 6.45
N VAL A 26 0.40 -13.04 7.43
CA VAL A 26 1.85 -12.90 7.24
C VAL A 26 2.37 -13.92 6.23
N SER A 27 2.00 -15.20 6.39
CA SER A 27 2.41 -16.25 5.46
C SER A 27 1.99 -15.96 4.02
N ARG A 28 0.76 -15.49 3.81
CA ARG A 28 0.25 -15.16 2.48
C ARG A 28 0.85 -13.88 1.94
N PHE A 29 1.00 -12.84 2.76
CA PHE A 29 1.59 -11.56 2.38
C PHE A 29 3.02 -11.75 1.86
N LEU A 30 3.87 -12.49 2.58
CA LEU A 30 5.25 -12.77 2.18
C LEU A 30 5.37 -13.68 0.95
N SER A 31 4.32 -14.46 0.66
CA SER A 31 4.24 -15.32 -0.52
C SER A 31 3.76 -14.57 -1.77
N ILE A 32 3.02 -13.47 -1.61
CA ILE A 32 2.59 -12.64 -2.73
C ILE A 32 3.79 -11.79 -3.16
N ASN A 33 4.22 -11.95 -4.40
CA ASN A 33 5.26 -11.11 -4.98
C ASN A 33 4.60 -10.03 -5.85
N PRO A 34 4.28 -8.84 -5.31
CA PRO A 34 3.65 -7.80 -6.08
C PRO A 34 4.57 -7.32 -7.19
N ASN A 35 4.00 -6.88 -8.31
CA ASN A 35 4.80 -6.34 -9.40
C ASN A 35 5.26 -4.91 -9.09
N LEU A 36 6.35 -4.80 -8.33
CA LEU A 36 6.94 -3.54 -7.87
C LEU A 36 7.24 -2.57 -9.02
N SER A 37 7.57 -3.09 -10.21
CA SER A 37 7.91 -2.25 -11.38
C SER A 37 6.74 -1.40 -11.91
N ARG A 38 5.50 -1.75 -11.52
CA ARG A 38 4.29 -1.01 -11.91
C ARG A 38 3.81 -0.03 -10.86
N MET A 39 4.40 -0.06 -9.66
CA MET A 39 4.06 0.85 -8.58
C MET A 39 4.65 2.24 -8.84
N SER A 40 3.86 3.28 -8.59
CA SER A 40 4.42 4.61 -8.37
C SER A 40 5.32 4.60 -7.13
N GLU A 41 6.23 5.57 -7.02
CA GLU A 41 7.09 5.72 -5.84
C GLU A 41 6.26 5.80 -4.53
N ALA A 42 5.15 6.52 -4.55
CA ALA A 42 4.25 6.62 -3.41
C ALA A 42 3.60 5.27 -3.04
N GLU A 43 3.20 4.47 -4.02
CA GLU A 43 2.67 3.12 -3.79
C GLU A 43 3.76 2.18 -3.24
N TYR A 44 4.98 2.29 -3.76
CA TYR A 44 6.13 1.51 -3.29
C TYR A 44 6.47 1.81 -1.83
N LEU A 45 6.47 3.10 -1.44
CA LEU A 45 6.71 3.48 -0.05
C LEU A 45 5.64 2.92 0.89
N VAL A 46 4.37 2.93 0.48
CA VAL A 46 3.28 2.31 1.26
C VAL A 46 3.47 0.80 1.39
N TYR A 47 3.98 0.13 0.35
CA TYR A 47 4.33 -1.28 0.41
C TYR A 47 5.46 -1.56 1.40
N MET A 48 6.53 -0.78 1.34
CA MET A 48 7.67 -0.93 2.24
C MET A 48 7.27 -0.70 3.71
N ASP A 49 6.45 0.31 3.99
CA ASP A 49 5.90 0.55 5.33
C ASP A 49 5.21 -0.71 5.87
N LEU A 50 4.30 -1.31 5.09
CA LEU A 50 3.59 -2.51 5.52
C LEU A 50 4.49 -3.75 5.61
N PHE A 51 5.46 -3.90 4.70
CA PHE A 51 6.41 -5.00 4.74
C PHE A 51 7.21 -5.02 6.04
N TYR A 52 7.70 -3.87 6.50
CA TYR A 52 8.43 -3.78 7.76
C TYR A 52 7.57 -4.15 8.97
N GLU A 53 6.30 -3.75 8.98
CA GLU A 53 5.37 -4.12 10.04
C GLU A 53 5.06 -5.63 10.04
N VAL A 54 4.94 -6.23 8.84
CA VAL A 54 4.80 -7.69 8.68
C VAL A 54 6.04 -8.43 9.17
N ASP A 55 7.24 -7.94 8.86
CA ASP A 55 8.52 -8.50 9.33
C ASP A 55 8.71 -8.35 10.85
N ALA A 56 8.19 -7.25 11.43
CA ALA A 56 8.21 -6.99 12.86
C ALA A 56 7.12 -7.76 13.65
N PHE A 57 6.20 -8.44 12.96
CA PHE A 57 5.15 -9.21 13.63
C PHE A 57 5.76 -10.38 14.40
N ASN A 58 5.52 -10.38 15.70
CA ASN A 58 5.93 -11.44 16.60
C ASN A 58 4.78 -11.76 17.55
N PRO A 59 4.01 -12.83 17.29
CA PRO A 59 2.82 -13.16 18.08
C PRO A 59 3.16 -13.51 19.53
N GLU A 60 4.39 -13.97 19.79
CA GLU A 60 4.83 -14.35 21.13
C GLU A 60 5.29 -13.15 21.97
N GLY A 61 5.51 -11.98 21.35
CA GLY A 61 6.03 -10.79 22.04
C GLY A 61 7.45 -10.97 22.61
N ILE A 62 8.12 -12.07 22.29
CA ILE A 62 9.48 -12.38 22.75
C ILE A 62 10.47 -11.74 21.78
N THR A 63 10.85 -10.50 22.03
CA THR A 63 11.86 -9.80 21.22
C THR A 63 13.26 -10.14 21.67
N ILE A 64 14.06 -10.75 20.79
CA ILE A 64 15.50 -10.92 20.96
C ILE A 64 16.25 -9.72 20.34
N VAL A 65 15.69 -9.08 19.29
CA VAL A 65 16.23 -7.87 18.61
C VAL A 65 15.07 -7.08 17.98
N GLY A 66 14.97 -5.77 18.25
CA GLY A 66 14.03 -4.84 17.58
C GLY A 66 12.65 -4.68 18.25
N PRO A 67 11.83 -3.68 17.84
CA PRO A 67 10.45 -3.54 18.27
C PRO A 67 9.57 -4.61 17.59
N SER A 68 8.83 -5.39 18.38
CA SER A 68 7.80 -6.30 17.87
C SER A 68 6.43 -5.63 17.83
N ILE A 69 5.59 -6.10 16.92
CA ILE A 69 4.16 -5.79 16.95
C ILE A 69 3.34 -7.05 17.20
N ASP A 70 2.26 -6.88 17.96
CA ASP A 70 1.23 -7.89 18.15
C ASP A 70 0.20 -7.85 17.01
N GLU A 71 -0.77 -8.77 17.03
CA GLU A 71 -1.82 -8.82 16.01
C GLU A 71 -2.63 -7.51 15.94
N ALA A 72 -2.88 -6.86 17.08
CA ALA A 72 -3.57 -5.58 17.10
C ALA A 72 -2.75 -4.48 16.39
N GLY A 73 -1.43 -4.47 16.58
CA GLY A 73 -0.48 -3.63 15.85
C GLY A 73 -0.50 -3.90 14.35
N LEU A 74 -0.42 -5.16 13.96
CA LEU A 74 -0.46 -5.56 12.55
C LEU A 74 -1.77 -5.13 11.86
N ARG A 75 -2.91 -5.27 12.55
CA ARG A 75 -4.22 -4.79 12.04
C ARG A 75 -4.24 -3.27 11.86
N ARG A 76 -3.64 -2.49 12.78
CA ARG A 76 -3.53 -1.03 12.63
C ARG A 76 -2.66 -0.66 11.42
N ALA A 77 -1.53 -1.33 11.25
CA ALA A 77 -0.65 -1.11 10.10
C ALA A 77 -1.35 -1.39 8.77
N VAL A 78 -2.11 -2.51 8.69
CA VAL A 78 -2.89 -2.85 7.50
C VAL A 78 -3.98 -1.82 7.21
N ALA A 79 -4.71 -1.36 8.24
CA ALA A 79 -5.73 -0.32 8.08
C ALA A 79 -5.13 1.01 7.58
N GLU A 80 -3.94 1.38 8.08
CA GLU A 80 -3.23 2.57 7.61
C GLU A 80 -2.76 2.42 6.16
N CYS A 81 -2.19 1.28 5.80
CA CYS A 81 -1.79 0.94 4.44
C CYS A 81 -2.98 1.09 3.48
N LEU A 82 -4.12 0.45 3.80
CA LEU A 82 -5.32 0.51 2.98
C LEU A 82 -5.84 1.94 2.81
N ARG A 83 -5.81 2.75 3.87
CA ARG A 83 -6.19 4.17 3.82
C ARG A 83 -5.25 4.97 2.90
N LYS A 84 -3.93 4.76 2.99
CA LYS A 84 -2.94 5.42 2.12
C LYS A 84 -3.17 5.03 0.66
N LEU A 85 -3.38 3.74 0.36
CA LEU A 85 -3.66 3.26 -0.99
C LEU A 85 -4.96 3.86 -1.57
N LYS A 86 -6.05 3.87 -0.80
CA LYS A 86 -7.32 4.50 -1.20
C LYS A 86 -7.15 6.00 -1.46
N ALA A 87 -6.36 6.70 -0.65
CA ALA A 87 -6.06 8.11 -0.87
C ALA A 87 -5.24 8.34 -2.15
N LEU A 88 -4.26 7.48 -2.46
CA LEU A 88 -3.49 7.54 -3.71
C LEU A 88 -4.37 7.28 -4.93
N ALA A 89 -5.30 6.32 -4.86
CA ALA A 89 -6.26 6.04 -5.93
C ALA A 89 -7.28 7.17 -6.14
N ALA A 90 -7.65 7.89 -5.07
CA ALA A 90 -8.59 9.01 -5.12
C ALA A 90 -7.97 10.33 -5.58
N LYS A 91 -6.63 10.45 -5.65
CA LYS A 91 -5.99 11.65 -6.19
C LYS A 91 -6.34 11.76 -7.68
N PRO A 92 -7.06 12.81 -8.12
CA PRO A 92 -7.23 13.04 -9.54
C PRO A 92 -5.84 13.17 -10.16
N ALA A 93 -5.66 12.58 -11.34
CA ALA A 93 -4.44 12.79 -12.12
C ALA A 93 -4.15 14.29 -12.13
N PRO A 94 -2.89 14.72 -11.89
CA PRO A 94 -2.58 16.14 -11.87
C PRO A 94 -3.15 16.76 -13.14
N ILE A 95 -4.03 17.75 -12.97
CA ILE A 95 -4.47 18.58 -14.09
C ILE A 95 -3.20 19.26 -14.56
N VAL A 96 -2.58 18.68 -15.59
CA VAL A 96 -1.53 19.35 -16.34
C VAL A 96 -2.24 20.53 -16.95
N TRP A 97 -2.08 21.71 -16.35
CA TRP A 97 -2.33 22.96 -17.03
C TRP A 97 -1.45 22.89 -18.27
N ARG A 98 -2.04 22.53 -19.41
CA ARG A 98 -1.45 22.78 -20.71
C ARG A 98 -1.31 24.29 -20.77
N TYR A 99 -0.16 24.80 -20.34
CA TYR A 99 0.26 26.14 -20.65
C TYR A 99 0.01 26.31 -22.14
N GLY A 100 -0.91 27.22 -22.46
CA GLY A 100 -1.45 27.41 -23.79
C GLY A 100 -0.33 27.47 -24.82
N GLY A 101 -0.20 26.41 -25.60
CA GLY A 101 0.50 26.42 -26.86
C GLY A 101 -0.26 27.31 -27.84
N ARG A 102 -0.01 28.62 -27.74
CA ARG A 102 0.16 29.59 -28.83
C ARG A 102 -0.76 29.43 -30.05
N ALA A 103 -1.80 30.28 -30.14
CA ALA A 103 -2.17 30.84 -31.43
C ALA A 103 -1.21 32.02 -31.71
N SER A 104 -0.23 31.79 -32.59
CA SER A 104 0.53 32.87 -33.22
C SER A 104 -0.42 33.67 -34.11
N PRO A 105 -0.54 35.00 -34.02
CA PRO A 105 -1.03 35.77 -35.16
C PRO A 105 0.17 35.95 -36.10
N GLY A 106 0.26 35.05 -37.08
CA GLY A 106 1.04 35.33 -38.28
C GLY A 106 0.32 36.39 -39.12
N LYS A 107 1.05 37.48 -39.41
CA LYS A 107 0.92 38.40 -40.56
C LYS A 107 -0.48 38.73 -41.09
N SER A 108 -0.84 40.01 -41.00
CA SER A 108 -1.25 40.83 -42.17
C SER A 108 -0.86 42.27 -41.91
#